data_AF-H0A8R2-F1
#
_entry.id   AF-H0A8R2-F1
#
_cell.length_a   1.000
_cell.length_b   1.000
_cell.length_c   1.000
_cell.angle_alpha   90.00
_cell.angle_beta   90.00
_cell.angle_gamma   90.00
#
_symmetry.space_group_name_H-M   'P 1'
#
loop_
_entity.id
_entity.type
_entity.pdbx_description
1 polymer ?
#
loop_
_entity_poly.entity_id
_entity_poly.type
_entity_poly.pdbx_seq_one_letter_code
_entity_poly.pdbx_strand_id
1 'polypeptide(L)' 'MVGPAEQVAGIEGRFVLSLNDTPGVREAFGRFDIEAVETTYTVAKGSSAKKVGEVLISG' A
#
# COMPACT_ATOMS: atom_id res chain seq x y z
N MET A 1 -16.79 12.17 5.76
CA MET A 1 -15.33 11.95 5.71
C MET A 1 -15.11 10.99 4.56
N VAL A 2 -14.38 11.39 3.52
CA VAL A 2 -13.99 10.50 2.40
C VAL A 2 -12.72 9.74 2.80
N GLY A 3 -12.66 8.45 2.50
CA GLY A 3 -11.54 7.57 2.77
C GLY A 3 -10.34 7.79 1.84
N PRO A 4 -9.16 7.26 2.19
CA PRO A 4 -7.91 7.48 1.46
C PRO A 4 -7.97 7.12 -0.03
N ALA A 5 -8.65 6.02 -0.37
CA ALA A 5 -8.82 5.59 -1.75
C ALA A 5 -9.62 6.60 -2.59
N GLU A 6 -10.61 7.27 -1.99
CA GLU A 6 -11.49 8.24 -2.66
C GLU A 6 -10.74 9.53 -2.99
N GLN A 7 -9.77 9.91 -2.15
CA GLN A 7 -8.92 11.07 -2.40
C GLN A 7 -8.06 10.88 -3.65
N VAL A 8 -7.48 9.68 -3.83
CA VAL A 8 -6.57 9.42 -4.96
C VAL A 8 -7.30 9.21 -6.30
N ALA A 9 -8.58 8.82 -6.29
CA ALA A 9 -9.36 8.72 -7.52
C ALA A 9 -9.74 10.07 -8.14
N GLY A 10 -9.66 11.16 -7.37
CA GLY A 10 -9.95 12.51 -7.88
C GLY A 10 -8.73 13.24 -8.44
N ILE A 11 -7.55 12.60 -8.48
CA ILE A 11 -6.32 13.25 -8.92
C ILE A 11 -6.36 13.44 -10.44
N GLU A 12 -6.23 14.68 -10.91
CA GLU A 12 -5.99 14.98 -12.32
C GLU A 12 -4.52 14.66 -12.66
N GLY A 13 -4.20 13.38 -12.84
CA GLY A 13 -2.83 12.93 -13.10
C GLY A 13 -2.63 11.45 -12.82
N ARG A 14 -1.37 11.00 -12.84
CA ARG A 14 -0.97 9.64 -12.44
C ARG A 14 -0.48 9.64 -10.99
N PHE A 15 -0.70 8.55 -10.27
CA PHE A 15 -0.11 8.37 -8.95
C PHE A 15 0.58 7.01 -8.79
N VAL A 16 1.51 6.96 -7.84
CA VAL A 16 2.09 5.73 -7.30
C VAL A 16 2.14 5.87 -5.78
N LEU A 17 1.64 4.86 -5.07
CA LEU A 17 1.58 4.79 -3.62
C LEU A 17 2.17 3.46 -3.12
N SER A 18 3.05 3.48 -2.12
CA SER A 18 3.48 2.27 -1.40
C SER A 18 2.73 2.14 -0.07
N LEU A 19 2.22 0.95 0.22
CA LEU A 19 1.57 0.60 1.49
C LEU A 19 1.97 -0.81 1.93
N ASN A 20 1.79 -1.11 3.23
CA ASN A 20 1.89 -2.49 3.72
C ASN A 20 0.82 -3.38 3.08
N ASP A 21 1.21 -4.58 2.66
CA ASP A 21 0.30 -5.57 2.11
C ASP A 21 -0.58 -6.15 3.24
N THR A 22 -1.80 -5.63 3.33
CA THR A 22 -2.81 -6.09 4.28
C THR A 22 -4.14 -6.29 3.56
N PRO A 23 -5.02 -7.17 4.07
CA PRO A 23 -6.35 -7.35 3.48
C PRO A 23 -7.14 -6.04 3.33
N GLY A 24 -7.06 -5.14 4.32
CA GLY A 24 -7.76 -3.85 4.28
C GLY A 24 -7.22 -2.90 3.21
N VAL A 25 -5.92 -2.93 2.91
CA VAL A 25 -5.34 -2.16 1.80
C VAL A 25 -5.84 -2.70 0.46
N ARG A 26 -5.84 -4.02 0.28
CA ARG A 26 -6.35 -4.66 -0.94
C ARG A 26 -7.83 -4.41 -1.17
N GLU A 27 -8.63 -4.40 -0.10
CA GLU A 27 -10.05 -4.06 -0.16
C GLU A 27 -10.26 -2.59 -0.54
N ALA A 28 -9.57 -1.65 0.13
CA ALA A 28 -9.78 -0.23 -0.08
C ALA A 28 -9.29 0.26 -1.46
N PHE A 29 -8.19 -0.30 -1.97
CA PHE A 29 -7.56 0.12 -3.21
C PHE A 29 -7.76 -0.84 -4.39
N GLY A 30 -8.60 -1.87 -4.24
CA GLY A 30 -8.79 -2.93 -5.25
C GLY A 30 -9.31 -2.48 -6.62
N ARG A 31 -9.66 -1.20 -6.78
CA ARG A 31 -10.00 -0.57 -8.07
C ARG A 31 -8.80 -0.06 -8.88
N PHE A 32 -7.62 -0.07 -8.29
CA PHE A 32 -6.36 0.38 -8.90
C PHE A 32 -5.45 -0.80 -9.20
N ASP A 33 -4.38 -0.58 -9.97
CA ASP A 33 -3.36 -1.60 -10.18
C ASP A 33 -2.58 -1.81 -8.89
N ILE A 34 -2.43 -3.07 -8.46
CA ILE A 34 -1.72 -3.45 -7.23
C ILE A 34 -0.63 -4.47 -7.55
N GLU A 35 0.63 -4.09 -7.34
CA GLU A 35 1.80 -4.97 -7.45
C GLU A 35 2.32 -5.34 -6.06
N ALA A 36 2.51 -6.63 -5.79
CA ALA A 36 3.12 -7.09 -4.54
C ALA A 36 4.64 -7.01 -4.61
N VAL A 37 5.26 -6.39 -3.60
CA VAL A 37 6.70 -6.20 -3.49
C VAL A 37 7.20 -6.83 -2.20
N GLU A 38 8.17 -7.74 -2.32
CA GLU A 38 8.82 -8.33 -1.15
C GLU A 38 9.84 -7.35 -0.56
N THR A 39 9.49 -6.68 0.53
CA THR A 39 10.39 -5.80 1.27
C THR A 39 10.97 -6.48 2.51
N THR A 40 12.29 -6.42 2.68
CA THR A 40 12.93 -6.83 3.93
C THR A 40 13.03 -5.62 4.85
N TYR A 41 12.11 -5.50 5.80
CA TYR A 41 12.17 -4.46 6.84
C TYR A 41 13.40 -4.70 7.75
N THR A 42 14.39 -3.81 7.70
CA THR A 42 15.58 -3.84 8.58
C THR A 42 15.41 -3.02 9.85
N VAL A 43 14.29 -2.30 10.02
CA VAL A 43 14.03 -1.45 11.19
C VAL A 43 13.21 -2.21 12.24
N ALA A 44 13.83 -3.20 12.88
CA ALA A 44 13.28 -3.83 14.10
C ALA A 44 14.10 -3.35 15.31
N LYS A 45 13.61 -2.32 16.01
CA LYS A 45 14.10 -2.00 17.36
C LYS A 45 13.49 -3.03 18.32
N GLY A 46 14.16 -4.17 18.49
CA GLY A 46 13.77 -5.25 19.40
C GLY A 46 13.25 -6.51 18.69
N SER A 47 14.07 -7.56 18.76
CA SER A 47 13.84 -9.02 18.67
C SER A 47 12.67 -9.66 17.88
N SER A 48 12.09 -9.03 16.86
CA SER A 48 11.31 -9.77 15.85
C SER A 48 11.18 -8.98 14.55
N ALA A 49 12.08 -9.22 13.60
CA ALA A 49 11.90 -8.73 12.23
C ALA A 49 10.72 -9.49 11.61
N LYS A 50 9.53 -8.87 11.59
CA LYS A 50 8.37 -9.42 10.90
C LYS A 50 8.55 -9.13 9.41
N LYS A 51 8.63 -10.17 8.58
CA LYS A 51 8.47 -10.01 7.13
C LYS A 51 7.06 -9.48 6.90
N VAL A 52 6.96 -8.21 6.54
CA VAL A 52 5.73 -7.60 6.04
C VAL A 52 5.99 -7.29 4.57
N GLY A 53 5.11 -7.78 3.70
CA GLY A 53 5.14 -7.42 2.28
C GLY A 53 4.63 -5.99 2.10
N GLU A 54 5.05 -5.35 1.02
CA GLU A 54 4.48 -4.08 0.58
C GLU A 54 3.71 -4.29 -0.72
N VAL A 55 2.83 -3.34 -1.03
CA VAL A 55 2.17 -3.21 -2.32
C VAL A 55 2.45 -1.84 -2.93
N LEU A 56 2.73 -1.82 -4.23
CA LEU A 56 2.71 -0.62 -5.04
C LEU A 56 1.33 -0.50 -5.70
N ILE A 57 0.71 0.68 -5.56
CA ILE A 57 -0.62 0.98 -6.07
C ILE A 57 -0.52 2.13 -7.06
N SER A 58 -1.04 1.97 -8.27
CA SER A 58 -1.02 3.00 -9.30
C SER A 58 -2.35 3.20 -10.02
N GLY A 59 -2.60 4.42 -10.47
CA GLY A 59 -3.77 4.83 -11.26
C GLY A 59 -3.55 6.15 -11.97
#